data_AF-A0A978U889-F1
#
_entry.id   AF-A0A978U889-F1
#
_cell.length_a   1.000
_cell.length_b   1.000
_cell.length_c   1.000
_cell.angle_alpha   90.00
_cell.angle_beta   90.00
_cell.angle_gamma   90.00
#
_symmetry.space_group_name_H-M   'P 1'
#
loop_
_entity.id
_entity.type
_entity.pdbx_description
1 polymer ?
#
loop_
_entity_poly.entity_id
_entity_poly.type
_entity_poly.pdbx_seq_one_letter_code
_entity_poly.pdbx_strand_id
1 'polypeptide(L)'
;MPGEGDYVYAKDLIAVVKKKHAAKAYVTIQILFEAERFNSAPIGSQEKLKAKRQLDDEISQRQHVDYSINQIGKLLFGPKKSSKVLNNVRPSGQAVVDDWDCLKKLVRAYEDHCGFLSGYGIKYSRAIANMCNAGVTEEQMVAASMKTCT
;
A
#
# COMPACT_ATOMS: atom_id res chain seq x y z
N MET A 1 -27.15 5.52 37.21
CA MET A 1 -26.08 6.29 36.54
C MET A 1 -25.16 5.29 35.85
N PRO A 2 -24.84 5.45 34.56
CA PRO A 2 -23.87 4.57 33.91
C PRO A 2 -22.54 4.62 34.66
N GLY A 3 -21.94 3.46 34.90
CA GLY A 3 -20.73 3.32 35.72
C GLY A 3 -19.52 4.01 35.11
N GLU A 4 -18.63 4.48 35.98
CA GLU A 4 -17.41 5.25 35.70
C GLU A 4 -16.39 4.55 34.77
N GLY A 5 -16.66 3.31 34.33
CA GLY A 5 -15.78 2.45 33.53
C GLY A 5 -16.06 2.41 32.02
N ASP A 6 -17.13 3.03 31.51
CA ASP A 6 -17.52 2.91 30.09
C ASP A 6 -17.08 4.07 29.19
N TYR A 7 -16.30 5.03 29.72
CA TYR A 7 -15.85 6.18 28.95
C TYR A 7 -14.46 5.95 28.35
N VAL A 8 -14.39 5.79 27.04
CA VAL A 8 -13.13 5.88 26.29
C VAL A 8 -12.71 7.35 26.26
N TYR A 9 -11.68 7.73 27.03
CA TYR A 9 -11.18 9.09 27.00
C TYR A 9 -10.36 9.33 25.73
N ALA A 10 -10.28 10.59 25.28
CA ALA A 10 -9.48 10.96 24.11
C ALA A 10 -8.02 10.46 24.20
N LYS A 11 -7.45 10.41 25.40
CA LYS A 11 -6.11 9.84 25.65
C LYS A 11 -6.03 8.33 25.36
N ASP A 12 -7.08 7.56 25.68
CA ASP A 12 -7.14 6.12 25.45
C ASP A 12 -7.30 5.85 23.96
N LEU A 13 -8.14 6.65 23.28
CA LEU A 13 -8.26 6.60 21.83
C LEU A 13 -6.93 6.96 21.14
N ILE A 14 -6.25 8.02 21.57
CA ILE A 14 -4.92 8.41 21.04
C ILE A 14 -3.90 7.29 21.26
N ALA A 15 -3.90 6.65 22.44
CA ALA A 15 -3.00 5.53 22.73
C ALA A 15 -3.27 4.33 21.82
N VAL A 16 -4.54 3.96 21.63
CA VAL A 16 -4.95 2.87 20.73
C VAL A 16 -4.60 3.21 19.29
N VAL A 17 -4.88 4.43 18.83
CA VAL A 17 -4.54 4.89 17.46
C VAL A 17 -3.04 4.88 17.25
N LYS A 18 -2.22 5.38 18.20
CA LYS A 18 -0.75 5.31 18.12
C LYS A 18 -0.25 3.87 18.07
N LYS A 19 -0.80 2.98 18.90
CA LYS A 19 -0.44 1.55 18.91
C LYS A 19 -0.81 0.87 17.59
N LYS A 20 -2.02 1.11 17.07
CA LYS A 20 -2.49 0.59 15.78
C LYS A 20 -1.69 1.16 14.61
N HIS A 21 -1.35 2.44 14.63
CA HIS A 21 -0.50 3.08 13.62
C HIS A 21 0.92 2.50 13.62
N ALA A 22 1.54 2.35 14.80
CA ALA A 22 2.87 1.73 14.95
C ALA A 22 2.87 0.27 14.46
N ALA A 23 1.79 -0.47 14.73
CA ALA A 23 1.59 -1.82 14.21
C ALA A 23 1.20 -1.88 12.72
N LYS A 24 1.03 -0.73 12.04
CA LYS A 24 0.48 -0.61 10.68
C LYS A 24 -0.86 -1.35 10.53
N ALA A 25 -1.62 -1.45 11.62
CA ALA A 25 -2.81 -2.28 11.72
C ALA A 25 -3.88 -1.89 10.70
N TYR A 26 -4.02 -0.60 10.39
CA TYR A 26 -4.96 -0.12 9.37
C TYR A 26 -4.74 -0.76 7.99
N VAL A 27 -3.48 -1.06 7.66
CA VAL A 27 -3.14 -1.69 6.39
C VAL A 27 -3.46 -3.19 6.43
N THR A 28 -3.42 -3.84 7.59
CA THR A 28 -3.65 -5.29 7.74
C THR A 28 -5.08 -5.68 8.11
N ILE A 29 -5.95 -4.72 8.43
CA ILE A 29 -7.36 -4.97 8.84
C ILE A 29 -8.09 -5.90 7.85
N GLN A 30 -7.97 -5.67 6.54
CA GLN A 30 -8.69 -6.49 5.55
C GLN A 30 -8.27 -7.97 5.60
N ILE A 31 -6.96 -8.24 5.66
CA ILE A 31 -6.42 -9.61 5.80
C ILE A 31 -6.90 -10.24 7.11
N LEU A 32 -6.81 -9.50 8.22
CA LEU A 32 -7.22 -10.00 9.53
C LEU A 32 -8.72 -10.34 9.55
N PHE A 33 -9.54 -9.49 8.93
CA PHE A 33 -10.97 -9.71 8.81
C PHE A 33 -11.29 -10.98 8.02
N GLU A 34 -10.70 -11.16 6.84
CA GLU A 34 -10.93 -12.35 6.01
C GLU A 34 -10.35 -13.62 6.65
N ALA A 35 -9.19 -13.53 7.32
CA ALA A 35 -8.61 -14.63 8.07
C ALA A 35 -9.51 -15.07 9.23
N GLU A 36 -10.06 -14.11 9.98
CA GLU A 36 -11.01 -14.43 11.05
C GLU A 36 -12.26 -15.09 10.48
N ARG A 37 -12.88 -14.52 9.44
CA ARG A 37 -14.03 -15.12 8.74
C ARG A 37 -13.76 -16.55 8.29
N PHE A 38 -12.58 -16.80 7.71
CA PHE A 38 -12.18 -18.15 7.30
C PHE A 38 -12.05 -19.11 8.49
N ASN A 39 -11.45 -18.66 9.60
CA ASN A 39 -11.25 -19.48 10.79
C ASN A 39 -12.56 -19.81 11.50
N SER A 40 -13.44 -18.82 11.67
CA SER A 40 -14.72 -18.98 12.35
C SER A 40 -15.78 -19.74 11.53
N ALA A 41 -15.66 -19.77 10.19
CA ALA A 41 -16.66 -20.41 9.33
C ALA A 41 -16.63 -21.96 9.43
N PRO A 42 -17.79 -22.64 9.39
CA PRO A 42 -17.88 -24.10 9.43
C PRO A 42 -17.11 -24.77 8.29
N ILE A 43 -16.50 -25.93 8.58
CA ILE A 43 -15.77 -26.72 7.58
C ILE A 43 -16.73 -27.12 6.44
N GLY A 44 -16.28 -26.95 5.20
CA GLY A 44 -17.07 -27.26 4.00
C GLY A 44 -18.14 -26.23 3.64
N SER A 45 -18.34 -25.18 4.44
CA SER A 45 -19.32 -24.13 4.13
C SER A 45 -18.90 -23.26 2.94
N GLN A 46 -19.88 -22.75 2.20
CA GLN A 46 -19.66 -21.77 1.14
C GLN A 46 -19.01 -20.49 1.67
N GLU A 47 -19.33 -20.09 2.91
CA GLU A 47 -18.71 -18.95 3.57
C GLU A 47 -17.20 -19.17 3.76
N LYS A 48 -16.78 -20.33 4.26
CA LYS A 48 -15.37 -20.65 4.44
C LYS A 48 -14.61 -20.62 3.11
N LEU A 49 -15.21 -21.17 2.04
CA LEU A 49 -14.64 -21.12 0.69
C LEU A 49 -14.55 -19.70 0.12
N LYS A 50 -15.55 -18.85 0.40
CA LYS A 50 -15.55 -17.45 -0.01
C LYS A 50 -14.49 -16.64 0.75
N ALA A 51 -14.44 -16.76 2.07
CA ALA A 51 -13.45 -16.09 2.91
C ALA A 51 -12.02 -16.50 2.54
N LYS A 52 -11.78 -17.79 2.25
CA LYS A 52 -10.50 -18.26 1.74
C LYS A 52 -10.11 -17.57 0.43
N ARG A 53 -11.02 -17.56 -0.56
CA ARG A 53 -10.75 -16.90 -1.84
C ARG A 53 -10.44 -15.42 -1.68
N GLN A 54 -11.26 -14.69 -0.91
CA GLN A 54 -11.03 -13.27 -0.65
C GLN A 54 -9.70 -13.00 0.06
N LEU A 55 -9.31 -13.87 0.99
CA LEU A 55 -8.01 -13.80 1.66
C LEU A 55 -6.85 -14.05 0.69
N ASP A 56 -6.94 -15.09 -0.14
CA ASP A 56 -5.92 -15.44 -1.13
C ASP A 56 -5.78 -14.30 -2.17
N ASP A 57 -6.90 -13.76 -2.68
CA ASP A 57 -6.94 -12.65 -3.63
C ASP A 57 -6.28 -11.38 -3.06
N GLU A 58 -6.61 -11.02 -1.82
CA GLU A 58 -6.01 -9.85 -1.14
C GLU A 58 -4.50 -10.03 -0.94
N ILE A 59 -4.04 -11.23 -0.56
CA ILE A 59 -2.61 -11.52 -0.39
C ILE A 59 -1.89 -11.43 -1.73
N SER A 60 -2.43 -12.08 -2.77
CA SER A 60 -1.85 -12.06 -4.11
C SER A 60 -1.79 -10.65 -4.70
N GLN A 61 -2.85 -9.86 -4.55
CA GLN A 61 -2.85 -8.47 -4.99
C GLN A 61 -1.74 -7.65 -4.30
N ARG A 62 -1.59 -7.79 -2.98
CA ARG A 62 -0.55 -7.08 -2.23
C ARG A 62 0.85 -7.49 -2.63
N GLN A 63 1.07 -8.78 -2.84
CA GLN A 63 2.35 -9.30 -3.34
C GLN A 63 2.69 -8.74 -4.72
N HIS A 64 1.70 -8.67 -5.62
CA HIS A 64 1.87 -8.08 -6.94
C HIS A 64 2.24 -6.60 -6.88
N VAL A 65 1.53 -5.81 -6.06
CA VAL A 65 1.84 -4.38 -5.89
C VAL A 65 3.24 -4.19 -5.28
N ASP A 66 3.59 -4.98 -4.26
CA ASP A 66 4.91 -4.92 -3.62
C ASP A 66 6.03 -5.28 -4.59
N TYR A 67 5.84 -6.34 -5.36
CA TYR A 67 6.81 -6.78 -6.36
C TYR A 67 6.96 -5.72 -7.46
N SER A 68 5.86 -5.28 -8.07
CA SER A 68 5.87 -4.41 -9.24
C SER A 68 6.54 -3.07 -8.95
N ILE A 69 6.18 -2.38 -7.87
CA ILE A 69 6.80 -1.09 -7.51
C ILE A 69 8.31 -1.25 -7.25
N ASN A 70 8.72 -2.32 -6.56
CA ASN A 70 10.14 -2.57 -6.29
C ASN A 70 10.92 -2.89 -7.58
N GLN A 71 10.35 -3.66 -8.50
CA GLN A 71 11.00 -3.98 -9.77
C GLN A 71 11.07 -2.77 -10.70
N ILE A 72 10.00 -1.98 -10.81
CA ILE A 72 10.00 -0.71 -11.54
C ILE A 72 11.12 0.20 -11.01
N GLY A 73 11.24 0.36 -9.69
CA GLY A 73 12.33 1.14 -9.11
C GLY A 73 13.72 0.57 -9.45
N LYS A 74 13.89 -0.75 -9.51
CA LYS A 74 15.16 -1.39 -9.95
C LYS A 74 15.43 -1.15 -11.43
N LEU A 75 14.43 -1.18 -12.29
CA LEU A 75 14.57 -0.88 -13.72
C LEU A 75 14.96 0.58 -13.95
N LEU A 76 14.36 1.51 -13.21
CA LEU A 76 14.59 2.95 -13.36
C LEU A 76 15.94 3.40 -12.78
N PHE A 77 16.33 2.88 -11.61
CA PHE A 77 17.49 3.40 -10.86
C PHE A 77 18.62 2.39 -10.67
N GLY A 78 18.42 1.14 -11.09
CA GLY A 78 19.32 0.03 -10.80
C GLY A 78 19.19 -0.53 -9.38
N PRO A 79 19.70 -1.76 -9.13
CA PRO A 79 19.50 -2.48 -7.87
C PRO A 79 20.13 -1.80 -6.65
N LYS A 80 21.20 -1.01 -6.85
CA LYS A 80 21.91 -0.33 -5.77
C LYS A 80 21.20 0.93 -5.27
N LYS A 81 20.56 1.69 -6.17
CA LYS A 81 19.93 2.99 -5.84
C LYS A 81 18.44 2.90 -5.61
N SER A 82 17.76 1.92 -6.20
CA SER A 82 16.31 1.75 -6.13
C SER A 82 15.77 1.90 -4.70
N SER A 83 16.23 1.08 -3.76
CA SER A 83 15.75 1.14 -2.37
C SER A 83 15.93 2.52 -1.72
N LYS A 84 17.06 3.19 -1.99
CA LYS A 84 17.34 4.53 -1.45
C LYS A 84 16.37 5.57 -2.00
N VAL A 85 16.07 5.53 -3.29
CA VAL A 85 15.13 6.47 -3.92
C VAL A 85 13.70 6.19 -3.46
N LEU A 86 13.22 4.93 -3.55
CA LEU A 86 11.85 4.58 -3.22
C LEU A 86 11.48 4.91 -1.76
N ASN A 87 12.40 4.66 -0.82
CA ASN A 87 12.17 4.85 0.60
C ASN A 87 12.57 6.23 1.13
N ASN A 88 13.01 7.15 0.28
CA ASN A 88 13.44 8.48 0.71
C ASN A 88 12.30 9.23 1.42
N VAL A 89 12.60 9.83 2.57
CA VAL A 89 11.67 10.68 3.32
C VAL A 89 12.21 12.10 3.24
N ARG A 90 11.42 13.02 2.70
CA ARG A 90 11.80 14.42 2.58
C ARG A 90 11.89 15.09 3.96
N PRO A 91 12.73 16.12 4.12
CA PRO A 91 12.77 16.92 5.34
C PRO A 91 11.39 17.45 5.74
N SER A 92 11.18 17.62 7.04
CA SER A 92 9.94 18.17 7.57
C SER A 92 9.67 19.56 6.97
N GLY A 93 8.40 19.84 6.66
CA GLY A 93 7.97 21.10 6.03
C GLY A 93 8.03 21.13 4.50
N GLN A 94 8.63 20.12 3.85
CA GLN A 94 8.58 20.00 2.40
C GLN A 94 7.34 19.23 1.93
N ALA A 95 6.83 19.59 0.75
CA ALA A 95 5.79 18.83 0.07
C ALA A 95 6.29 17.42 -0.28
N VAL A 96 5.38 16.45 -0.43
CA VAL A 96 5.76 15.06 -0.78
C VAL A 96 6.36 15.00 -2.19
N VAL A 97 5.80 15.77 -3.11
CA VAL A 97 6.25 15.88 -4.51
C VAL A 97 6.34 17.35 -4.90
N ASP A 98 7.28 17.69 -5.76
CA ASP A 98 7.41 19.05 -6.30
C ASP A 98 6.44 19.29 -7.48
N ASP A 99 6.23 18.28 -8.32
CA ASP A 99 5.28 18.30 -9.45
C ASP A 99 4.14 17.29 -9.23
N TRP A 100 2.96 17.81 -8.92
CA TRP A 100 1.75 17.01 -8.69
C TRP A 100 1.18 16.39 -9.97
N ASP A 101 1.40 17.00 -11.13
CA ASP A 101 0.91 16.46 -12.39
C ASP A 101 1.79 15.31 -12.87
N CYS A 102 3.10 15.40 -12.67
CA CYS A 102 4.01 14.28 -12.81
C CYS A 102 3.60 13.10 -11.90
N LEU A 103 3.32 13.33 -10.61
CA LEU A 103 2.82 12.26 -9.73
C LEU A 103 1.56 11.58 -10.30
N LYS A 104 0.56 12.35 -10.74
CA LYS A 104 -0.68 11.80 -11.33
C LYS A 104 -0.40 10.98 -12.58
N LYS A 105 0.47 11.48 -13.47
CA LYS A 105 0.87 10.78 -14.70
C LYS A 105 1.58 9.46 -14.40
N LEU A 106 2.53 9.46 -13.46
CA LEU A 106 3.24 8.23 -13.09
C LEU A 106 2.31 7.20 -12.41
N VAL A 107 1.36 7.65 -11.59
CA VAL A 107 0.33 6.79 -11.02
C VAL A 107 -0.52 6.17 -12.13
N ARG A 108 -1.02 6.96 -13.09
CA ARG A 108 -1.82 6.46 -14.22
C ARG A 108 -1.04 5.47 -15.08
N ALA A 109 0.19 5.81 -15.45
CA ALA A 109 1.08 4.92 -16.20
C ALA A 109 1.32 3.58 -15.49
N TYR A 110 1.41 3.57 -14.16
CA TYR A 110 1.44 2.33 -13.39
C TYR A 110 0.11 1.58 -13.50
N GLU A 111 -1.02 2.23 -13.21
CA GLU A 111 -2.33 1.59 -13.12
C GLU A 111 -2.78 1.00 -14.47
N ASP A 112 -2.46 1.66 -15.59
CA ASP A 112 -2.77 1.21 -16.94
C ASP A 112 -2.05 -0.11 -17.32
N HIS A 113 -0.94 -0.43 -16.66
CA HIS A 113 -0.12 -1.61 -16.98
C HIS A 113 -0.04 -2.65 -15.86
N CYS A 114 -0.17 -2.24 -14.60
CA CYS A 114 -0.01 -3.09 -13.42
C CYS A 114 -1.32 -3.33 -12.66
N GLY A 115 -2.38 -2.58 -12.98
CA GLY A 115 -3.65 -2.59 -12.25
C GLY A 115 -3.69 -1.55 -11.13
N PHE A 116 -4.90 -1.34 -10.60
CA PHE A 116 -5.19 -0.26 -9.65
C PHE A 116 -4.42 -0.37 -8.33
N LEU A 117 -3.90 0.77 -7.86
CA LEU A 117 -3.40 0.92 -6.51
C LEU A 117 -4.60 0.99 -5.56
N SER A 118 -5.08 -0.17 -5.12
CA SER A 118 -6.14 -0.29 -4.10
C SER A 118 -5.77 0.44 -2.81
N GLY A 119 -6.62 0.38 -1.78
CA GLY A 119 -6.33 0.99 -0.48
C GLY A 119 -4.96 0.59 0.10
N TYR A 120 -4.47 -0.62 -0.20
CA TYR A 120 -3.12 -1.03 0.16
C TYR A 120 -2.03 -0.29 -0.63
N GLY A 121 -2.23 -0.11 -1.94
CA GLY A 121 -1.27 0.50 -2.86
C GLY A 121 -0.91 1.95 -2.54
N ILE A 122 -1.79 2.67 -1.83
CA ILE A 122 -1.53 4.04 -1.32
C ILE A 122 -0.26 4.10 -0.47
N LYS A 123 0.17 2.99 0.16
CA LYS A 123 1.45 2.94 0.88
C LYS A 123 2.66 3.30 -0.01
N TYR A 124 2.54 3.12 -1.33
CA TYR A 124 3.56 3.42 -2.33
C TYR A 124 3.46 4.81 -2.96
N SER A 125 2.49 5.65 -2.56
CA SER A 125 2.38 7.02 -3.11
C SER A 125 3.68 7.82 -2.93
N ARG A 126 4.38 7.65 -1.81
CA ARG A 126 5.70 8.28 -1.58
C ARG A 126 6.76 7.77 -2.54
N ALA A 127 6.76 6.47 -2.84
CA ALA A 127 7.75 5.89 -3.76
C ALA A 127 7.58 6.45 -5.18
N ILE A 128 6.33 6.57 -5.65
CA ILE A 128 6.03 7.17 -6.97
C ILE A 128 6.34 8.67 -6.96
N ALA A 129 6.04 9.38 -5.87
CA ALA A 129 6.46 10.79 -5.71
C ALA A 129 7.99 10.95 -5.74
N ASN A 130 8.74 10.04 -5.11
CA ASN A 130 10.19 10.04 -5.16
C ASN A 130 10.73 9.76 -6.57
N MET A 131 10.06 8.93 -7.37
CA MET A 131 10.39 8.74 -8.79
C MET A 131 10.24 10.06 -9.56
N CYS A 132 9.13 10.76 -9.33
CA CYS A 132 8.87 12.05 -9.93
C CYS A 132 9.94 13.10 -9.53
N ASN A 133 10.24 13.23 -8.23
CA ASN A 133 11.27 14.14 -7.74
C ASN A 133 12.69 13.77 -8.24
N ALA A 134 12.90 12.51 -8.66
CA ALA A 134 14.14 12.04 -9.27
C ALA A 134 14.20 12.27 -10.79
N GLY A 135 13.18 12.90 -11.38
CA GLY A 135 13.11 13.25 -12.80
C GLY A 135 12.65 12.11 -13.70
N VAL A 136 11.96 11.09 -13.17
CA VAL A 136 11.37 10.02 -14.00
C VAL A 136 10.26 10.58 -14.87
N THR A 137 10.34 10.31 -16.17
CA THR A 137 9.31 10.72 -17.13
C THR A 137 8.18 9.70 -17.21
N GLU A 138 7.04 10.13 -17.78
CA GLU A 138 5.89 9.25 -18.03
C GLU A 138 6.28 8.06 -18.92
N GLU A 139 7.07 8.29 -19.97
CA GLU A 139 7.52 7.26 -20.91
C GLU A 139 8.42 6.22 -20.24
N GLN A 140 9.30 6.65 -19.34
CA GLN A 140 10.15 5.75 -18.56
C GLN A 140 9.31 4.86 -17.63
N MET A 141 8.29 5.46 -16.99
CA MET A 141 7.38 4.73 -16.11
C MET A 141 6.52 3.73 -16.90
N VAL A 142 5.99 4.11 -18.06
CA VAL A 142 5.27 3.21 -18.98
C VAL A 142 6.15 2.03 -19.36
N ALA A 143 7.36 2.27 -19.86
CA ALA A 143 8.27 1.21 -20.30
C ALA A 143 8.66 0.26 -19.15
N ALA A 144 8.91 0.79 -17.95
CA ALA A 144 9.23 -0.01 -16.78
C ALA A 144 8.03 -0.83 -16.28
N SER A 145 6.82 -0.24 -16.31
CA SER A 145 5.59 -0.90 -15.87
C SER A 145 5.21 -2.03 -16.83
N MET A 146 5.23 -1.77 -18.14
CA MET A 146 5.02 -2.79 -19.18
C MET A 146 5.98 -3.97 -18.99
N LYS A 147 7.27 -3.72 -18.79
CA LYS A 147 8.27 -4.79 -18.61
C LYS A 147 8.06 -5.61 -17.32
N THR A 148 7.43 -5.03 -16.31
CA THR A 148 7.31 -5.63 -14.98
C THR A 148 6.01 -6.40 -14.80
N CYS A 149 4.93 -5.92 -15.39
CA CYS A 149 3.56 -6.34 -15.09
C CYS A 149 2.87 -7.11 -16.21
N THR A 150 3.54 -7.30 -17.36
CA THR A 150 3.15 -8.29 -18.39
C THR A 150 3.53 -9.71 -18.01
#